data_AF-A0A915YIW9-F1
#
_entry.id   AF-A0A915YIW9-F1
#
_cell.length_a   1.000
_cell.length_b   1.000
_cell.length_c   1.000
_cell.angle_alpha   90.00
_cell.angle_beta   90.00
_cell.angle_gamma   90.00
#
_symmetry.space_group_name_H-M   'P 1'
#
loop_
_entity.id
_entity.type
_entity.pdbx_description
1 polymer ?
#
loop_
_entity_poly.entity_id
_entity_poly.type
_entity_poly.pdbx_seq_one_letter_code
_entity_poly.pdbx_strand_id
1 'polypeptide(L)'
;MRTKIRLALDLGIQLVLISILLLQIKSNPAETIQHLGVFAFLISIWQIFHAIYVVQKYQDWYRDLYLKKIKRIFLISILILGLAGSIAAITLGVLLPTVLQSIQVLGLGLSIILGALAFQYFGRSLVNLYRYYNRPRSFWDL
;
A
#
# COMPACT_ATOMS: atom_id res chain seq x y z
N MET A 1 5.01 -23.23 13.44
CA MET A 1 3.57 -22.85 13.46
C MET A 1 3.32 -21.33 13.34
N ARG A 2 3.94 -20.47 14.17
CA ARG A 2 3.71 -19.00 14.14
C ARG A 2 3.94 -18.32 12.78
N THR A 3 4.84 -18.81 11.93
CA THR A 3 5.10 -18.23 10.60
C THR A 3 4.00 -18.56 9.58
N LYS A 4 3.37 -19.74 9.68
CA LYS A 4 2.27 -20.18 8.82
C LYS A 4 0.99 -19.37 9.07
N ILE A 5 0.63 -19.20 10.34
CA ILE A 5 -0.53 -18.39 10.75
C ILE A 5 -0.34 -16.96 10.28
N ARG A 6 0.87 -16.39 10.39
CA ARG A 6 1.17 -15.02 9.99
C ARG A 6 1.02 -14.80 8.48
N LEU A 7 1.59 -15.67 7.66
CA LEU A 7 1.44 -15.59 6.20
C LEU A 7 -0.02 -15.77 5.78
N ALA A 8 -0.76 -16.68 6.41
CA ALA A 8 -2.18 -16.87 6.14
C ALA A 8 -3.02 -15.64 6.53
N LEU A 9 -2.69 -14.97 7.65
CA LEU A 9 -3.37 -13.76 8.12
C LEU A 9 -3.10 -12.57 7.17
N ASP A 10 -1.85 -12.42 6.73
CA ASP A 10 -1.46 -11.38 5.75
C ASP A 10 -2.17 -11.57 4.40
N LEU A 11 -2.19 -12.81 3.89
CA LEU A 11 -2.89 -13.16 2.66
C LEU A 11 -4.42 -12.99 2.81
N GLY A 12 -4.97 -13.35 3.98
CA GLY A 12 -6.39 -13.17 4.28
C GLY A 12 -6.80 -11.71 4.31
N ILE A 13 -6.03 -10.84 4.96
CA ILE A 13 -6.33 -9.40 5.01
C ILE A 13 -6.19 -8.76 3.62
N GLN A 14 -5.18 -9.14 2.85
CA GLN A 14 -5.03 -8.65 1.48
C GLN A 14 -6.19 -9.12 0.57
N LEU A 15 -6.65 -10.37 0.70
CA LEU A 15 -7.83 -10.88 -0.01
C LEU A 15 -9.12 -10.13 0.38
N VAL A 16 -9.31 -9.86 1.68
CA VAL A 16 -10.46 -9.08 2.15
C VAL A 16 -10.44 -7.66 1.57
N LEU A 17 -9.29 -6.99 1.61
CA LEU A 17 -9.14 -5.64 1.05
C LEU A 17 -9.41 -5.62 -0.47
N ILE A 18 -8.88 -6.61 -1.20
CA ILE A 18 -9.12 -6.73 -2.65
C ILE A 18 -10.60 -7.01 -2.94
N SER A 19 -11.24 -7.88 -2.15
CA SER A 19 -12.66 -8.20 -2.31
C SER A 19 -13.55 -6.99 -2.05
N ILE A 20 -13.24 -6.19 -1.02
CA ILE A 20 -13.93 -4.92 -0.74
C ILE A 20 -13.75 -3.95 -1.89
N LEU A 21 -12.54 -3.83 -2.46
CA LEU A 21 -12.31 -2.99 -3.64
C LEU A 21 -13.17 -3.45 -4.82
N LEU A 22 -13.15 -4.75 -5.14
CA LEU A 22 -13.92 -5.30 -6.27
C LEU A 22 -15.43 -5.06 -6.11
N LEU A 23 -15.97 -5.13 -4.89
CA LEU A 23 -17.39 -4.82 -4.61
C LEU A 23 -17.73 -3.33 -4.74
N GLN A 24 -16.74 -2.44 -4.63
CA GLN A 24 -16.90 -0.99 -4.73
C GLN A 24 -16.64 -0.45 -6.14
N ILE A 25 -16.10 -1.26 -7.06
CA ILE A 25 -16.00 -0.90 -8.48
C ILE A 25 -17.42 -0.90 -9.07
N LYS A 26 -17.96 0.29 -9.29
CA LYS A 26 -19.26 0.51 -9.95
C LYS A 26 -19.07 1.22 -11.27
N SER A 27 -20.14 1.36 -12.04
CA SER A 27 -20.14 2.06 -13.34
C SER A 27 -19.83 3.56 -13.24
N ASN A 28 -19.80 4.17 -12.04
CA ASN A 28 -19.39 5.56 -11.84
C ASN A 28 -17.85 5.67 -11.73
N PRO A 29 -17.17 6.32 -12.69
CA PRO A 29 -15.71 6.46 -12.67
C PRO A 29 -15.20 7.27 -11.48
N ALA A 30 -15.92 8.33 -11.07
CA ALA A 30 -15.49 9.22 -10.00
C ALA A 30 -15.49 8.53 -8.63
N GLU A 31 -16.51 7.71 -8.35
CA GLU A 31 -16.59 6.88 -7.14
C GLU A 31 -15.53 5.79 -7.16
N THR A 32 -15.37 5.09 -8.28
CA THR A 32 -14.35 4.03 -8.43
C THR A 32 -12.94 4.53 -8.14
N ILE A 33 -12.65 5.75 -8.60
CA ILE A 33 -11.40 6.46 -8.34
C ILE A 33 -11.20 6.75 -6.85
N GLN A 34 -12.25 7.18 -6.12
CA GLN A 34 -12.18 7.39 -4.67
C GLN A 34 -11.96 6.05 -3.93
N HIS A 35 -12.66 4.99 -4.34
CA HIS A 35 -12.51 3.66 -3.75
C HIS A 35 -11.11 3.08 -3.94
N LEU A 36 -10.49 3.29 -5.11
CA LEU A 36 -9.08 2.96 -5.35
C LEU A 36 -8.14 3.71 -4.40
N GLY A 37 -8.41 4.99 -4.14
CA GLY A 37 -7.67 5.80 -3.18
C GLY A 37 -7.76 5.26 -1.76
N VAL A 38 -8.96 4.92 -1.31
CA VAL A 38 -9.22 4.32 0.00
C VAL A 38 -8.53 2.96 0.14
N PHE A 39 -8.63 2.12 -0.89
CA PHE A 39 -7.93 0.82 -0.92
C PHE A 39 -6.40 0.99 -0.82
N ALA A 40 -5.83 1.90 -1.62
CA ALA A 40 -4.40 2.18 -1.60
C ALA A 40 -3.93 2.67 -0.21
N PHE A 41 -4.75 3.47 0.47
CA PHE A 41 -4.49 3.92 1.84
C PHE A 41 -4.54 2.76 2.84
N LEU A 42 -5.61 1.97 2.83
CA LEU A 42 -5.79 0.84 3.74
C LEU A 42 -4.68 -0.22 3.59
N ILE A 43 -4.32 -0.56 2.34
CA ILE A 43 -3.27 -1.55 2.10
C ILE A 43 -1.89 -1.02 2.49
N SER A 44 -1.64 0.28 2.31
CA SER A 44 -0.40 0.92 2.77
C SER A 44 -0.29 0.89 4.30
N ILE A 45 -1.38 1.20 5.01
CA ILE A 45 -1.46 1.09 6.47
C ILE A 45 -1.18 -0.34 6.91
N TRP A 46 -1.88 -1.32 6.31
CA TRP A 46 -1.68 -2.74 6.62
C TRP A 46 -0.23 -3.16 6.43
N GLN A 47 0.38 -2.77 5.32
CA GLN A 47 1.78 -3.08 5.04
C GLN A 47 2.75 -2.42 6.02
N ILE A 48 2.47 -1.20 6.50
CA ILE A 48 3.26 -0.54 7.55
C ILE A 48 3.15 -1.31 8.87
N PHE A 49 1.93 -1.66 9.29
CA PHE A 49 1.71 -2.47 10.50
C PHE A 49 2.37 -3.84 10.38
N HIS A 50 2.24 -4.50 9.24
CA HIS A 50 2.88 -5.78 8.96
C HIS A 50 4.41 -5.65 9.02
N ALA A 51 4.98 -4.62 8.40
CA ALA A 51 6.42 -4.35 8.47
C ALA A 51 6.88 -4.15 9.92
N ILE A 52 6.20 -3.32 10.72
CA ILE A 52 6.53 -3.06 12.13
C ILE A 52 6.40 -4.34 12.98
N TYR A 53 5.34 -5.11 12.79
CA TYR A 53 5.11 -6.37 13.50
C TYR A 53 6.17 -7.42 13.17
N VAL A 54 6.62 -7.48 11.91
CA VAL A 54 7.65 -8.43 11.44
C VAL A 54 9.07 -7.98 11.80
N VAL A 55 9.31 -6.67 11.98
CA VAL A 55 10.59 -6.10 12.45
C VAL A 55 11.05 -6.69 13.78
N GLN A 56 10.14 -7.09 14.68
CA GLN A 56 10.51 -7.77 15.92
C GLN A 56 11.22 -9.13 15.70
N LYS A 57 11.26 -9.67 14.47
CA LYS A 57 11.84 -10.99 14.17
C LYS A 57 12.88 -11.04 13.04
N TYR A 58 13.38 -9.91 12.51
CA TYR A 58 14.49 -9.88 11.53
C TYR A 58 14.36 -10.83 10.31
N GLN A 59 13.15 -11.08 9.80
CA GLN A 59 12.93 -12.15 8.81
C GLN A 59 12.37 -11.74 7.45
N ASP A 60 12.21 -10.45 7.15
CA ASP A 60 11.71 -10.03 5.83
C ASP A 60 12.82 -9.49 4.91
N TRP A 61 13.05 -10.21 3.81
CA TRP A 61 14.13 -9.99 2.84
C TRP A 61 13.94 -8.73 1.97
N TYR A 62 12.78 -8.07 2.06
CA TYR A 62 12.41 -6.92 1.23
C TYR A 62 12.00 -5.67 2.01
N ARG A 63 12.10 -5.71 3.35
CA ARG A 63 11.76 -4.61 4.25
C ARG A 63 12.45 -3.30 3.84
N ASP A 64 13.76 -3.33 3.63
CA ASP A 64 14.53 -2.12 3.33
C ASP A 64 14.11 -1.47 2.01
N LEU A 65 13.77 -2.29 1.02
CA LEU A 65 13.34 -1.80 -0.29
C LEU A 65 11.93 -1.20 -0.20
N TYR A 66 11.04 -1.83 0.57
CA TYR A 66 9.69 -1.32 0.83
C TYR A 66 9.70 -0.02 1.64
N LEU A 67 10.44 0.01 2.75
CA LEU A 67 10.58 1.19 3.60
C LEU A 67 11.23 2.36 2.85
N LYS A 68 12.25 2.12 2.03
CA LYS A 68 12.85 3.17 1.18
C LYS A 68 11.83 3.74 0.18
N LYS A 69 11.03 2.89 -0.46
CA LYS A 69 9.99 3.32 -1.41
C LYS A 69 8.87 4.10 -0.73
N ILE A 70 8.34 3.60 0.40
CA ILE A 70 7.34 4.33 1.21
C ILE A 70 7.89 5.66 1.69
N LYS A 71 9.11 5.69 2.23
CA LYS A 71 9.73 6.93 2.72
C LYS A 71 9.79 7.97 1.62
N ARG A 72 10.14 7.56 0.39
CA ARG A 72 10.17 8.45 -0.77
C ARG A 72 8.78 8.96 -1.13
N ILE A 73 7.78 8.07 -1.15
CA ILE A 73 6.39 8.44 -1.41
C ILE A 73 5.90 9.45 -0.36
N PHE A 74 6.13 9.19 0.92
CA PHE A 74 5.74 10.07 2.01
C PHE A 74 6.40 11.45 1.90
N LEU A 75 7.70 11.49 1.57
CA LEU A 75 8.44 12.74 1.40
C LEU A 75 7.89 13.55 0.21
N ILE A 76 7.60 12.90 -0.91
CA ILE A 76 6.96 13.53 -2.08
C ILE A 76 5.57 14.06 -1.70
N SER A 77 4.75 13.29 -0.99
CA SER A 77 3.42 13.71 -0.55
C SER A 77 3.48 14.94 0.37
N ILE A 78 4.40 14.97 1.33
CA ILE A 78 4.60 16.14 2.21
C ILE A 78 4.99 17.37 1.38
N LEU A 79 5.91 17.20 0.42
CA LEU A 79 6.39 18.32 -0.39
C LEU A 79 5.27 18.90 -1.26
N ILE A 80 4.44 18.03 -1.87
CA ILE A 80 3.26 18.42 -2.65
C ILE A 80 2.24 19.15 -1.77
N LEU A 81 1.91 18.62 -0.58
CA LEU A 81 0.96 19.24 0.35
C LEU A 81 1.49 20.57 0.88
N GLY A 82 2.78 20.66 1.16
CA GLY A 82 3.46 21.89 1.57
C GLY A 82 3.37 22.97 0.49
N LEU A 83 3.72 22.63 -0.77
CA LEU A 83 3.60 23.55 -1.91
C LEU A 83 2.16 24.00 -2.12
N ALA A 84 1.20 23.08 -2.08
CA ALA A 84 -0.21 23.40 -2.21
C ALA A 84 -0.69 24.36 -1.12
N GLY A 85 -0.30 24.11 0.14
CA GLY A 85 -0.60 24.99 1.27
C GLY A 85 0.02 26.38 1.11
N SER A 86 1.27 26.46 0.65
CA SER A 86 1.94 27.74 0.37
C SER A 86 1.25 28.53 -0.74
N ILE A 87 0.86 27.87 -1.84
CA ILE A 87 0.13 28.52 -2.94
C ILE A 87 -1.23 29.02 -2.46
N ALA A 88 -1.96 28.22 -1.70
CA ALA A 88 -3.24 28.62 -1.12
C ALA A 88 -3.11 29.83 -0.19
N ALA A 89 -2.06 29.87 0.64
CA ALA A 89 -1.77 30.98 1.55
C ALA A 89 -1.38 32.27 0.79
N ILE A 90 -0.47 32.18 -0.19
CA ILE A 90 -0.02 33.34 -0.99
C ILE A 90 -1.16 33.94 -1.81
N THR A 91 -2.05 33.09 -2.33
CA THR A 91 -3.18 33.53 -3.14
C THR A 91 -4.41 33.91 -2.32
N LEU A 92 -4.32 33.90 -0.98
CA LEU A 92 -5.45 34.11 -0.06
C LEU A 92 -6.67 33.25 -0.42
N GLY A 93 -6.43 32.03 -0.92
CA GLY A 93 -7.47 31.09 -1.33
C GLY A 93 -8.09 31.36 -2.71
N VAL A 94 -7.67 32.38 -3.46
CA VAL A 94 -8.20 32.66 -4.81
C VAL A 94 -7.98 31.48 -5.77
N LEU A 95 -6.83 30.80 -5.68
CA LEU A 95 -6.52 29.61 -6.50
C LEU A 95 -6.89 28.29 -5.81
N LEU A 96 -7.59 28.32 -4.67
CA LEU A 96 -7.89 27.12 -3.89
C LEU A 96 -8.61 26.03 -4.70
N PRO A 97 -9.61 26.31 -5.56
CA PRO A 97 -10.26 25.29 -6.37
C PRO A 97 -9.29 24.57 -7.31
N THR A 98 -8.44 25.31 -8.01
CA THR A 98 -7.44 24.77 -8.94
C THR A 98 -6.36 23.97 -8.21
N VAL A 99 -5.94 24.44 -7.04
CA VAL A 99 -4.97 23.75 -6.18
C VAL A 99 -5.56 22.42 -5.69
N LEU A 100 -6.81 22.42 -5.21
CA LEU A 100 -7.49 21.19 -4.77
C LEU A 100 -7.66 20.18 -5.90
N GLN A 101 -8.05 20.63 -7.09
CA GLN A 101 -8.15 19.75 -8.26
C GLN A 101 -6.79 19.15 -8.65
N SER A 102 -5.73 19.95 -8.58
CA SER A 102 -4.36 19.47 -8.84
C SER A 102 -3.90 18.43 -7.81
N ILE A 103 -4.19 18.67 -6.51
CA ILE A 103 -3.91 17.70 -5.43
C ILE A 103 -4.69 16.41 -5.66
N GLN A 104 -5.96 16.50 -6.09
CA GLN A 104 -6.75 15.31 -6.39
C GLN A 104 -6.08 14.46 -7.47
N VAL A 105 -5.71 15.05 -8.62
CA VAL A 105 -5.04 14.32 -9.72
C VAL A 105 -3.72 13.70 -9.26
N LEU A 106 -2.90 14.44 -8.50
CA LEU A 106 -1.64 13.92 -7.94
C LEU A 106 -1.90 12.79 -6.93
N GLY A 107 -2.94 12.93 -6.11
CA GLY A 107 -3.40 11.90 -5.19
C GLY A 107 -3.78 10.61 -5.91
N LEU A 108 -4.46 10.71 -7.06
CA LEU A 108 -4.78 9.54 -7.88
C LEU A 108 -3.55 8.86 -8.44
N GLY A 109 -2.60 9.62 -8.98
CA GLY A 109 -1.31 9.08 -9.43
C GLY A 109 -0.59 8.33 -8.30
N LEU A 110 -0.58 8.90 -7.10
CA LEU A 110 -0.02 8.26 -5.91
C LEU A 110 -0.76 6.99 -5.51
N SER A 111 -2.09 6.97 -5.55
CA SER A 111 -2.90 5.78 -5.24
C SER A 111 -2.63 4.64 -6.21
N ILE A 112 -2.45 4.93 -7.50
CA ILE A 112 -2.07 3.93 -8.51
C ILE A 112 -0.67 3.36 -8.21
N ILE A 113 0.30 4.23 -7.92
CA ILE A 113 1.67 3.81 -7.57
C ILE A 113 1.67 2.94 -6.31
N LEU A 114 0.95 3.34 -5.26
CA LEU A 114 0.82 2.59 -4.03
C LEU A 114 0.11 1.25 -4.24
N GLY A 115 -0.97 1.23 -5.03
CA GLY A 115 -1.66 0.01 -5.42
C GLY A 115 -0.73 -0.97 -6.16
N ALA A 116 0.07 -0.47 -7.11
CA ALA A 116 1.03 -1.27 -7.84
C ALA A 116 2.14 -1.85 -6.93
N LEU A 117 2.64 -1.06 -5.98
CA LEU A 117 3.62 -1.53 -4.99
C LEU A 117 3.03 -2.60 -4.06
N ALA A 118 1.79 -2.41 -3.60
CA ALA A 118 1.09 -3.38 -2.79
C ALA A 118 0.87 -4.69 -3.57
N PHE A 119 0.46 -4.62 -4.84
CA PHE A 119 0.31 -5.80 -5.71
C PHE A 119 1.63 -6.53 -5.94
N GLN A 120 2.72 -5.78 -6.18
CA GLN A 120 4.05 -6.36 -6.32
C GLN A 120 4.48 -7.11 -5.05
N TYR A 121 4.14 -6.57 -3.88
CA TYR A 121 4.41 -7.21 -2.60
C TYR A 121 3.55 -8.47 -2.40
N PHE A 122 2.24 -8.38 -2.69
CA PHE A 122 1.32 -9.51 -2.61
C PHE A 122 1.77 -10.69 -3.47
N GLY A 123 2.10 -10.44 -4.74
CA GLY A 123 2.56 -11.49 -5.66
C GLY A 123 3.82 -12.19 -5.16
N ARG A 124 4.75 -11.46 -4.54
CA ARG A 124 5.94 -12.05 -3.92
C ARG A 124 5.62 -12.85 -2.66
N SER A 125 4.68 -12.36 -1.85
CA SER A 125 4.20 -13.08 -0.66
C SER A 125 3.58 -14.43 -1.05
N LEU A 126 2.75 -14.46 -2.10
CA LEU A 126 2.18 -15.68 -2.69
C LEU A 126 3.25 -16.68 -3.15
N VAL A 127 4.24 -16.22 -3.93
CA VAL A 127 5.34 -17.08 -4.43
C VAL A 127 6.13 -17.68 -3.26
N ASN A 128 6.39 -16.90 -2.22
CA ASN A 128 7.11 -17.38 -1.04
C ASN A 128 6.31 -18.38 -0.22
N LEU A 129 5.00 -18.15 -0.06
CA LEU A 129 4.09 -19.10 0.58
C LEU A 129 4.10 -20.43 -0.19
N TYR A 130 3.95 -20.38 -1.51
CA TYR A 130 3.99 -21.55 -2.38
C TYR A 130 5.32 -22.33 -2.24
N ARG A 131 6.47 -21.62 -2.32
CA ARG A 131 7.79 -22.23 -2.14
C ARG A 131 7.99 -22.86 -0.76
N TYR A 132 7.43 -22.26 0.29
CA TYR A 132 7.52 -22.78 1.65
C TYR A 132 6.70 -24.08 1.82
N TYR A 133 5.51 -24.16 1.23
CA TYR A 133 4.68 -25.38 1.26
C TYR A 133 5.26 -26.50 0.38
N ASN A 134 5.88 -26.15 -0.75
CA ASN A 134 6.47 -27.12 -1.68
C ASN A 134 7.95 -27.42 -1.41
N ARG A 135 8.54 -26.89 -0.34
CA ARG A 135 9.91 -27.25 0.04
C ARG A 135 9.91 -28.70 0.53
N PRO A 136 10.73 -29.60 -0.06
CA PRO A 136 10.87 -30.94 0.49
C PRO A 136 11.37 -30.82 1.92
N ARG A 137 10.64 -31.40 2.88
CA ARG A 137 11.11 -31.51 4.26
C ARG A 137 12.33 -32.40 4.22
N SER A 138 13.51 -31.85 4.50
CA SER A 138 14.70 -32.69 4.62
C SER A 138 14.49 -33.62 5.83
N PHE A 139 15.03 -34.83 5.77
CA PHE A 139 14.97 -35.80 6.87
C PHE A 139 15.52 -35.21 8.19
N TRP A 140 16.37 -34.19 8.10
CA TRP A 140 16.97 -33.47 9.23
C TRP A 140 16.10 -32.35 9.82
N ASP A 141 14.93 -32.06 9.22
CA ASP A 141 13.96 -31.06 9.70
C ASP A 141 12.75 -31.69 10.44
N LEU A 142 12.77 -33.01 10.68
CA LEU A 142 11.80 -33.78 11.48
C LEU A 142 12.34 -34.05 12.88
#